data_AF-A0A7C1A506-F1
#
_entry.id   AF-A0A7C1A506-F1
#
_cell.length_a   1.000
_cell.length_b   1.000
_cell.length_c   1.000
_cell.angle_alpha   90.00
_cell.angle_beta   90.00
_cell.angle_gamma   90.00
#
_symmetry.space_group_name_H-M   'P 1'
#
loop_
_entity.id
_entity.type
_entity.pdbx_description
1 polymer ?
#
loop_
_entity_poly.entity_id
_entity_poly.type
_entity_poly.pdbx_seq_one_letter_code
_entity_poly.pdbx_strand_id
1 'polypeptide(L)'
;MPFSFLDIEARKSRRIVLLFITLLGFYFLSAFIIYNVVRIGFIFQSGFRTSTSNAYALPVMLKIFGIALLVAVLHWMYSSINMVPRLLSVIGAKPIDPKDRYHFLFNNIVDEVSVAAGGMRIEPYVVPSRYCNAFALLDYKGNAVIGVTEGLLIKTNRRQLEAVVAHEASHLIWGDCLLATVSCSIAAVYAGLLKVATSGWYGGSGSLYRRRGGIYPLMAMLVIVLFTMRVLTRLMNTWISRERELRADATAVRLTRNPLGLAEALYVISTGWRGNRLPAEELGQIFIMNPRSSKLEESWGFFAGLFTTHPPIRKRIDILLDMGHADYKTLESSVKQKERKYDETTVSTSENSSIWYAQNEEKWHGPYTLFELSQLKWLDPFTWITMENDERVKPAHEYKEINKMLKKGLSVDYRVQACPSCSQGLERIYHEGVPIWRCGSCKGRLVRREHLQRIIVREEMAFSPRTKELAGQIMEYSIKNKGKYIKKSESTLKCPACGNIMNRKLYDAVMPYRVEIDLCRLCGLIWFDRDELEVIEYLTEGSALDY
;
A
#
# COMPACT_ATOMS: atom_id res chain seq x y z
N MET A 1 -25.43 22.50 -6.50
CA MET A 1 -24.39 23.52 -6.22
C MET A 1 -23.11 22.81 -5.79
N PRO A 2 -21.91 23.24 -6.21
CA PRO A 2 -20.69 22.85 -5.49
C PRO A 2 -20.84 23.35 -4.04
N PHE A 3 -20.45 22.56 -3.06
CA PHE A 3 -20.44 23.02 -1.68
C PHE A 3 -19.44 24.16 -1.59
N SER A 4 -19.81 25.26 -0.93
CA SER A 4 -18.82 26.30 -0.66
C SER A 4 -17.77 25.72 0.29
N PHE A 5 -16.53 26.22 0.22
CA PHE A 5 -15.47 25.83 1.15
C PHE A 5 -15.91 26.01 2.61
N LEU A 6 -16.69 27.07 2.88
CA LEU A 6 -17.30 27.35 4.19
C LEU A 6 -18.28 26.26 4.65
N ASP A 7 -19.09 25.71 3.75
CA ASP A 7 -20.01 24.61 4.07
C ASP A 7 -19.26 23.31 4.40
N ILE A 8 -18.09 23.10 3.80
CA ILE A 8 -17.23 21.94 4.07
C ILE A 8 -16.59 22.11 5.45
N GLU A 9 -16.01 23.28 5.74
CA GLU A 9 -15.39 23.61 7.02
C GLU A 9 -16.37 23.51 8.20
N ALA A 10 -17.57 24.10 8.06
CA ALA A 10 -18.60 24.10 9.11
C ALA A 10 -19.11 22.69 9.42
N ARG A 11 -19.27 21.85 8.39
CA ARG A 11 -19.66 20.44 8.58
C ARG A 11 -18.54 19.61 9.22
N LYS A 12 -17.28 19.87 8.84
CA LYS A 12 -16.11 19.23 9.44
C LYS A 12 -16.03 19.51 10.95
N SER A 13 -16.18 20.77 11.35
CA SER A 13 -16.17 21.18 12.77
C SER A 13 -17.28 20.51 13.59
N ARG A 14 -18.53 20.50 13.10
CA ARG A 14 -19.65 19.81 13.76
C ARG A 14 -19.39 18.32 13.94
N ARG A 15 -18.85 17.65 12.92
CA ARG A 15 -18.53 16.21 12.97
C ARG A 15 -17.42 15.92 13.99
N ILE A 16 -16.38 16.75 14.03
CA ILE A 16 -15.29 16.63 15.00
C ILE A 16 -15.82 16.73 16.44
N VAL A 17 -16.70 17.71 16.70
CA VAL A 17 -17.34 17.86 18.01
C VAL A 17 -18.19 16.64 18.35
N LEU A 18 -19.01 16.15 17.41
CA LEU A 18 -19.81 14.93 17.63
C LEU A 18 -18.94 13.69 17.90
N LEU A 19 -17.82 13.54 17.19
CA LEU A 19 -16.86 12.46 17.41
C LEU A 19 -16.23 12.55 18.81
N PHE A 20 -15.84 13.75 19.23
CA PHE A 20 -15.29 13.97 20.56
C PHE A 20 -16.33 13.68 21.66
N ILE A 21 -17.58 14.12 21.49
CA ILE A 21 -18.69 13.80 22.41
C ILE A 21 -18.92 12.28 22.48
N THR A 22 -18.88 11.60 21.33
CA THR A 22 -19.04 10.14 21.28
C THR A 22 -17.91 9.44 22.03
N LEU A 23 -16.66 9.84 21.76
CA LEU A 23 -15.46 9.35 22.46
C LEU A 23 -15.58 9.55 23.98
N LEU A 24 -15.97 10.75 24.41
CA LEU A 24 -16.20 11.08 25.82
C LEU A 24 -17.29 10.20 26.44
N GLY A 25 -18.38 9.98 25.71
CA GLY A 25 -19.48 9.10 26.14
C GLY A 25 -19.00 7.65 26.37
N PHE A 26 -18.20 7.10 25.46
CA PHE A 26 -17.61 5.76 25.62
C PHE A 26 -16.70 5.68 26.85
N TYR A 27 -15.84 6.68 27.06
CA TYR A 27 -14.97 6.72 28.25
C TYR A 27 -15.73 6.91 29.55
N PHE A 28 -16.75 7.77 29.55
CA PHE A 28 -17.62 7.97 30.70
C PHE A 28 -18.33 6.68 31.07
N LEU A 29 -18.95 6.02 30.09
CA LEU A 29 -19.65 4.75 30.30
C LEU A 29 -18.69 3.66 30.81
N SER A 30 -17.47 3.59 30.25
CA SER A 30 -16.46 2.63 30.69
C SER A 30 -16.00 2.89 32.13
N ALA A 31 -15.68 4.14 32.46
CA ALA A 31 -15.28 4.54 33.80
C ALA A 31 -16.40 4.33 34.82
N PHE A 32 -17.65 4.63 34.44
CA PHE A 32 -18.83 4.38 35.24
C PHE A 32 -19.01 2.88 35.54
N ILE A 33 -18.86 2.01 34.54
CA ILE A 33 -18.99 0.57 34.76
C ILE A 33 -17.85 0.04 35.63
N ILE A 34 -16.60 0.44 35.36
CA ILE A 34 -15.44 0.06 36.18
C ILE A 34 -15.64 0.48 37.64
N TYR A 35 -16.11 1.72 37.88
CA TYR A 35 -16.44 2.20 39.22
C TYR A 35 -17.47 1.28 39.92
N ASN A 36 -18.53 0.88 39.23
CA ASN A 36 -19.54 -0.01 39.78
C ASN A 36 -18.99 -1.42 40.05
N VAL A 37 -18.15 -1.98 39.17
CA VAL A 37 -17.50 -3.29 39.40
C VAL A 37 -16.62 -3.24 40.65
N VAL A 38 -15.77 -2.22 40.78
CA VAL A 38 -14.88 -2.05 41.95
C VAL A 38 -15.69 -1.88 43.23
N ARG A 39 -16.74 -1.06 43.19
CA ARG A 39 -17.65 -0.84 44.32
C ARG A 39 -18.35 -2.12 44.75
N ILE A 40 -18.90 -2.89 43.81
CA ILE A 40 -19.53 -4.18 44.08
C ILE A 40 -18.51 -5.10 44.78
N GLY A 41 -17.28 -5.16 44.28
CA GLY A 41 -16.21 -5.92 44.93
C GLY A 41 -15.93 -5.50 46.37
N PHE A 42 -15.91 -4.19 46.65
CA PHE A 42 -15.70 -3.67 48.00
C PHE A 42 -16.89 -3.99 48.93
N ILE A 43 -18.13 -3.95 48.44
CA ILE A 43 -19.33 -4.34 49.20
C ILE A 43 -19.27 -5.83 49.58
N PHE A 44 -18.93 -6.69 48.63
CA PHE A 44 -18.77 -8.13 48.88
C PHE A 44 -17.65 -8.40 49.90
N GLN A 45 -16.51 -7.70 49.81
CA GLN A 45 -15.40 -7.86 50.75
C GLN A 45 -15.70 -7.33 52.16
N SER A 46 -16.45 -6.22 52.26
CA SER A 46 -16.82 -5.60 53.54
C SER A 46 -18.03 -6.26 54.23
N GLY A 47 -18.60 -7.31 53.64
CA GLY A 47 -19.75 -8.03 54.19
C GLY A 47 -20.99 -7.14 54.35
N PHE A 48 -21.24 -6.25 53.38
CA PHE A 48 -22.37 -5.30 53.37
C PHE A 48 -22.39 -4.28 54.52
N ARG A 49 -21.29 -4.11 55.26
CA ARG A 49 -21.19 -3.13 56.37
C ARG A 49 -21.00 -1.67 55.92
N THR A 50 -20.89 -1.41 54.62
CA THR A 50 -20.59 -0.09 54.06
C THR A 50 -21.88 0.63 53.63
N SER A 51 -22.06 1.87 54.08
CA SER A 51 -23.21 2.71 53.70
C SER A 51 -23.15 3.08 52.22
N THR A 52 -24.24 2.83 51.48
CA THR A 52 -24.32 2.96 50.01
C THR A 52 -24.97 4.26 49.53
N SER A 53 -25.40 5.14 50.44
CA SER A 53 -26.29 6.27 50.12
C SER A 53 -25.70 7.36 49.21
N ASN A 54 -24.36 7.45 49.10
CA ASN A 54 -23.68 8.49 48.30
C ASN A 54 -23.02 7.98 47.01
N ALA A 55 -23.23 6.73 46.62
CA ALA A 55 -22.52 6.12 45.49
C ALA A 55 -22.84 6.77 44.12
N TYR A 56 -23.99 7.42 44.00
CA TYR A 56 -24.41 8.15 42.80
C TYR A 56 -24.59 9.65 43.05
N ALA A 57 -24.02 10.16 44.13
CA ALA A 57 -24.07 11.59 44.43
C ALA A 57 -23.36 12.39 43.32
N LEU A 58 -23.86 13.62 43.08
CA LEU A 58 -23.32 14.52 42.06
C LEU A 58 -21.78 14.68 42.12
N PRO A 59 -21.12 14.78 43.29
CA PRO A 59 -19.66 14.89 43.36
C PRO A 59 -18.92 13.65 42.83
N VAL A 60 -19.49 12.46 42.96
CA VAL A 60 -18.91 11.21 42.43
C VAL A 60 -19.02 11.19 40.91
N MET A 61 -20.20 11.55 40.37
CA MET A 61 -20.42 11.62 38.92
C MET A 61 -19.51 12.65 38.25
N LEU A 62 -19.30 13.81 38.88
CA LEU A 62 -18.37 14.83 38.39
C LEU A 62 -16.92 14.34 38.37
N LYS A 63 -16.48 13.53 39.36
CA LYS A 63 -15.15 12.92 39.35
C LYS A 63 -14.99 11.91 38.22
N ILE A 64 -15.98 11.03 38.01
CA ILE A 64 -15.97 10.05 36.91
C ILE A 64 -15.93 10.77 35.56
N PHE A 65 -16.77 11.80 35.40
CA PHE A 65 -16.78 12.64 34.20
C PHE A 65 -15.44 13.36 33.98
N GLY A 66 -14.84 13.92 35.03
CA GLY A 66 -13.53 14.58 34.96
C GLY A 66 -12.41 13.63 34.51
N ILE A 67 -12.38 12.41 35.04
CA ILE A 67 -11.44 11.37 34.60
C ILE A 67 -11.69 10.98 33.14
N ALA A 68 -12.95 10.74 32.76
CA ALA A 68 -13.32 10.39 31.39
C ALA A 68 -12.93 11.50 30.40
N LEU A 69 -13.15 12.76 30.77
CA LEU A 69 -12.75 13.92 29.98
C LEU A 69 -11.24 14.00 29.82
N LEU A 70 -10.47 13.83 30.90
CA LEU A 70 -9.01 13.83 30.85
C LEU A 70 -8.48 12.73 29.92
N VAL A 71 -9.00 11.50 30.04
CA VAL A 71 -8.62 10.39 29.16
C VAL A 71 -9.02 10.65 27.70
N ALA A 72 -10.21 11.19 27.47
CA ALA A 72 -10.69 11.54 26.13
C ALA A 72 -9.80 12.61 25.47
N VAL A 73 -9.41 13.66 26.21
CA VAL A 73 -8.50 14.70 25.72
C VAL A 73 -7.11 14.13 25.42
N LEU A 74 -6.54 13.34 26.33
CA LEU A 74 -5.23 12.71 26.11
C LEU A 74 -5.24 11.77 24.90
N HIS A 75 -6.29 10.96 24.74
CA HIS A 75 -6.44 10.10 23.57
C HIS A 75 -6.59 10.94 22.30
N TRP A 76 -7.44 11.97 22.31
CA TRP A 76 -7.61 12.86 21.17
C TRP A 76 -6.28 13.52 20.75
N MET A 77 -5.49 14.02 21.70
CA MET A 77 -4.17 14.58 21.45
C MET A 77 -3.22 13.53 20.85
N TYR A 78 -3.15 12.34 21.45
CA TYR A 78 -2.28 11.27 20.98
C TYR A 78 -2.65 10.77 19.57
N SER A 79 -3.96 10.72 19.28
CA SER A 79 -4.51 10.27 18.00
C SER A 79 -4.41 11.32 16.91
N SER A 80 -4.42 12.61 17.24
CA SER A 80 -4.35 13.71 16.28
C SER A 80 -2.91 14.11 15.92
N ILE A 81 -1.94 13.86 16.79
CA ILE A 81 -0.55 14.24 16.53
C ILE A 81 0.13 13.27 15.55
N ASN A 82 0.56 13.79 14.40
CA ASN A 82 1.33 13.08 13.37
C ASN A 82 0.67 11.77 12.92
N MET A 83 -0.64 11.80 12.76
CA MET A 83 -1.45 10.63 12.39
C MET A 83 -1.05 10.06 11.03
N VAL A 84 -0.99 10.91 10.00
CA VAL A 84 -0.71 10.49 8.62
C VAL A 84 0.67 9.83 8.47
N PRO A 85 1.79 10.45 8.91
CA PRO A 85 3.10 9.80 8.83
C PRO A 85 3.18 8.47 9.57
N ARG A 86 2.53 8.36 10.74
CA ARG A 86 2.49 7.14 11.53
C ARG A 86 1.78 6.01 10.79
N LEU A 87 0.60 6.29 10.23
CA LEU A 87 -0.17 5.31 9.47
C LEU A 87 0.52 4.90 8.18
N LEU A 88 1.12 5.84 7.44
CA LEU A 88 1.91 5.52 6.24
C LEU A 88 3.08 4.58 6.58
N SER A 89 3.76 4.80 7.70
CA SER A 89 4.83 3.92 8.17
C SER A 89 4.33 2.52 8.53
N VAL A 90 3.16 2.40 9.17
CA VAL A 90 2.57 1.09 9.54
C VAL A 90 2.12 0.32 8.31
N ILE A 91 1.54 1.00 7.32
CA ILE A 91 1.12 0.40 6.05
C ILE A 91 2.32 0.04 5.18
N GLY A 92 3.47 0.70 5.39
CA GLY A 92 4.66 0.56 4.54
C GLY A 92 4.53 1.30 3.22
N ALA A 93 3.73 2.37 3.19
CA ALA A 93 3.52 3.21 2.02
C ALA A 93 4.80 3.99 1.68
N LYS A 94 5.13 4.07 0.40
CA LYS A 94 6.29 4.76 -0.14
C LYS A 94 5.84 5.92 -1.04
N PRO A 95 6.63 6.99 -1.16
CA PRO A 95 6.36 8.05 -2.12
C PRO A 95 6.42 7.51 -3.55
N ILE A 96 5.71 8.17 -4.46
CA ILE A 96 5.74 7.84 -5.89
C ILE A 96 7.15 8.00 -6.48
N ASP A 97 7.41 7.24 -7.53
CA ASP A 97 8.65 7.30 -8.32
C ASP A 97 8.29 7.87 -9.69
N PRO A 98 8.63 9.13 -10.01
CA PRO A 98 8.24 9.75 -11.26
C PRO A 98 8.80 9.06 -12.51
N LYS A 99 9.83 8.21 -12.37
CA LYS A 99 10.42 7.44 -13.49
C LYS A 99 9.66 6.14 -13.78
N ASP A 100 8.77 5.73 -12.89
CA ASP A 100 7.94 4.56 -13.05
C ASP A 100 6.65 4.93 -13.79
N ARG A 101 6.33 4.18 -14.85
CA ARG A 101 5.18 4.45 -15.72
C ARG A 101 3.85 4.49 -14.96
N TYR A 102 3.64 3.57 -14.02
CA TYR A 102 2.38 3.49 -13.27
C TYR A 102 2.27 4.58 -12.22
N HIS A 103 3.38 4.88 -11.55
CA HIS A 103 3.41 5.94 -10.55
C HIS A 103 3.17 7.30 -11.20
N PHE A 104 3.74 7.52 -12.38
CA PHE A 104 3.50 8.74 -13.17
C PHE A 104 2.03 8.85 -13.59
N LEU A 105 1.43 7.77 -14.11
CA LEU A 105 0.01 7.74 -14.45
C LEU A 105 -0.88 8.01 -13.23
N PHE A 106 -0.59 7.36 -12.10
CA PHE A 106 -1.31 7.54 -10.85
C PHE A 106 -1.22 8.98 -10.35
N ASN A 107 -0.04 9.60 -10.41
CA ASN A 107 0.14 11.00 -10.05
C ASN A 107 -0.78 11.91 -10.87
N ASN A 108 -0.80 11.74 -12.20
CA ASN A 108 -1.65 12.53 -13.09
C ASN A 108 -3.14 12.37 -12.75
N ILE A 109 -3.58 11.15 -12.46
CA ILE A 109 -4.97 10.87 -12.05
C ILE A 109 -5.30 11.57 -10.72
N VAL A 110 -4.39 11.53 -9.75
CA VAL A 110 -4.59 12.21 -8.46
C VAL A 110 -4.68 13.72 -8.64
N ASP A 111 -3.84 14.30 -9.51
CA ASP A 111 -3.88 15.72 -9.85
C ASP A 111 -5.21 16.10 -10.54
N GLU A 112 -5.69 15.29 -11.49
CA GLU A 112 -6.97 15.50 -12.17
C GLU A 112 -8.16 15.43 -11.20
N VAL A 113 -8.19 14.43 -10.32
CA VAL A 113 -9.24 14.28 -9.31
C VAL A 113 -9.18 15.39 -8.26
N SER A 114 -7.98 15.82 -7.86
CA SER A 114 -7.77 16.98 -6.98
C SER A 114 -8.41 18.24 -7.56
N VAL A 115 -8.21 18.51 -8.85
CA VAL A 115 -8.86 19.63 -9.55
C VAL A 115 -10.37 19.47 -9.55
N ALA A 116 -10.89 18.29 -9.91
CA ALA A 116 -12.32 18.01 -9.91
C ALA A 116 -12.97 18.12 -8.52
N ALA A 117 -12.20 17.84 -7.46
CA ALA A 117 -12.59 17.94 -6.05
C ALA A 117 -12.54 19.36 -5.50
N GLY A 118 -12.23 20.37 -6.31
CA GLY A 118 -12.16 21.77 -5.90
C GLY A 118 -10.77 22.24 -5.47
N GLY A 119 -9.71 21.58 -5.95
CA GLY A 119 -8.31 22.00 -5.74
C GLY A 119 -7.72 21.58 -4.39
N MET A 120 -8.28 20.55 -3.75
CA MET A 120 -7.70 19.99 -2.52
C MET A 120 -6.34 19.37 -2.83
N ARG A 121 -5.26 19.84 -2.20
CA ARG A 121 -3.93 19.24 -2.36
C ARG A 121 -3.92 17.83 -1.76
N ILE A 122 -3.76 16.83 -2.62
CA ILE A 122 -3.70 15.40 -2.26
C ILE A 122 -2.33 14.86 -2.64
N GLU A 123 -1.63 14.21 -1.71
CA GLU A 123 -0.33 13.61 -1.97
C GLU A 123 -0.47 12.10 -2.28
N PRO A 124 0.07 11.62 -3.42
CA PRO A 124 -0.03 10.21 -3.81
C PRO A 124 1.04 9.35 -3.15
N TYR A 125 0.63 8.17 -2.67
CA TYR A 125 1.52 7.14 -2.10
C TYR A 125 1.25 5.76 -2.71
N VAL A 126 2.27 4.90 -2.73
CA VAL A 126 2.16 3.53 -3.25
C VAL A 126 2.62 2.51 -2.22
N VAL A 127 1.86 1.43 -2.07
CA VAL A 127 2.18 0.31 -1.18
C VAL A 127 2.70 -0.86 -2.02
N PRO A 128 3.94 -1.34 -1.79
CA PRO A 128 4.54 -2.42 -2.57
C PRO A 128 3.92 -3.77 -2.19
N SER A 129 2.70 -4.03 -2.68
CA SER A 129 1.91 -5.21 -2.36
C SER A 129 1.05 -5.67 -3.53
N ARG A 130 0.91 -6.99 -3.69
CA ARG A 130 0.08 -7.66 -4.72
C ARG A 130 -1.43 -7.53 -4.45
N TYR A 131 -1.83 -7.20 -3.22
CA TYR A 131 -3.24 -6.95 -2.91
C TYR A 131 -3.78 -5.83 -3.80
N CYS A 132 -5.04 -5.92 -4.22
CA CYS A 132 -5.71 -4.83 -4.93
C CYS A 132 -6.49 -3.99 -3.92
N ASN A 133 -5.95 -2.83 -3.54
CA ASN A 133 -6.60 -1.95 -2.56
C ASN A 133 -6.17 -0.49 -2.72
N ALA A 134 -6.99 0.41 -2.19
CA ALA A 134 -6.68 1.83 -2.05
C ALA A 134 -7.13 2.33 -0.68
N PHE A 135 -6.62 3.49 -0.28
CA PHE A 135 -6.95 4.12 0.98
C PHE A 135 -6.79 5.64 0.92
N ALA A 136 -7.53 6.33 1.79
CA ALA A 136 -7.44 7.78 1.99
C ALA A 136 -7.14 8.11 3.45
N LEU A 137 -6.19 9.02 3.68
CA LEU A 137 -5.84 9.55 5.00
C LEU A 137 -5.95 11.07 5.02
N LEU A 138 -6.48 11.62 6.11
CA LEU A 138 -6.59 13.06 6.32
C LEU A 138 -6.22 13.41 7.76
N ASP A 139 -5.25 14.29 7.95
CA ASP A 139 -4.91 14.83 9.27
C ASP A 139 -5.77 16.06 9.61
N TYR A 140 -5.87 16.41 10.90
CA TYR A 140 -6.49 17.65 11.37
C TYR A 140 -5.80 18.88 10.77
N LYS A 141 -4.48 18.79 10.51
CA LYS A 141 -3.68 19.84 9.85
C LYS A 141 -3.99 20.03 8.36
N GLY A 142 -4.87 19.21 7.77
CA GLY A 142 -5.24 19.29 6.36
C GLY A 142 -4.31 18.53 5.41
N ASN A 143 -3.38 17.72 5.93
CA ASN A 143 -2.55 16.84 5.12
C ASN A 143 -3.42 15.69 4.58
N ALA A 144 -3.72 15.73 3.29
CA ALA A 144 -4.54 14.73 2.61
C ALA A 144 -3.66 13.82 1.75
N VAL A 145 -3.86 12.51 1.89
CA VAL A 145 -3.09 11.48 1.19
C VAL A 145 -4.04 10.46 0.60
N ILE A 146 -3.80 10.08 -0.65
CA ILE A 146 -4.42 8.91 -1.27
C ILE A 146 -3.30 7.92 -1.58
N GLY A 147 -3.49 6.67 -1.14
CA GLY A 147 -2.57 5.60 -1.42
C GLY A 147 -3.22 4.44 -2.16
N VAL A 148 -2.45 3.82 -3.05
CA VAL A 148 -2.87 2.63 -3.81
C VAL A 148 -1.82 1.54 -3.68
N THR A 149 -2.22 0.28 -3.78
CA THR A 149 -1.27 -0.83 -3.85
C THR A 149 -0.74 -1.01 -5.27
N GLU A 150 0.47 -1.53 -5.42
CA GLU A 150 1.04 -1.92 -6.72
C GLU A 150 0.11 -2.88 -7.48
N GLY A 151 -0.46 -3.88 -6.79
CA GLY A 151 -1.41 -4.81 -7.40
C GLY A 151 -2.63 -4.12 -8.01
N LEU A 152 -3.14 -3.05 -7.37
CA LEU A 152 -4.25 -2.28 -7.94
C LEU A 152 -3.83 -1.50 -9.18
N LEU A 153 -2.65 -0.86 -9.16
CA LEU A 153 -2.13 -0.08 -10.29
C LEU A 153 -2.02 -0.90 -11.58
N ILE A 154 -1.73 -2.19 -11.45
CA ILE A 154 -1.44 -3.09 -12.56
C ILE A 154 -2.74 -3.72 -13.09
N LYS A 155 -3.65 -4.11 -12.18
CA LYS A 155 -4.91 -4.74 -12.57
C LYS A 155 -5.98 -3.75 -13.03
N THR A 156 -5.78 -2.46 -12.80
CA THR A 156 -6.73 -1.42 -13.20
C THR A 156 -6.21 -0.58 -14.37
N ASN A 157 -7.10 -0.24 -15.29
CA ASN A 157 -6.80 0.75 -16.32
C ASN A 157 -7.01 2.18 -15.80
N ARG A 158 -6.59 3.19 -16.59
CA ARG A 158 -6.72 4.61 -16.23
C ARG A 158 -8.13 4.99 -15.75
N ARG A 159 -9.19 4.58 -16.45
CA ARG A 159 -10.58 4.94 -16.10
C ARG A 159 -11.05 4.28 -14.80
N GLN A 160 -10.64 3.04 -14.57
CA GLN A 160 -10.93 2.30 -13.34
C GLN A 160 -10.17 2.91 -12.15
N LEU A 161 -8.88 3.18 -12.33
CA LEU A 161 -8.04 3.80 -11.32
C LEU A 161 -8.53 5.21 -10.98
N GLU A 162 -8.91 6.01 -11.98
CA GLU A 162 -9.54 7.32 -11.79
C GLU A 162 -10.84 7.24 -10.97
N ALA A 163 -11.69 6.26 -11.24
CA ALA A 163 -12.90 6.03 -10.46
C ALA A 163 -12.60 5.65 -8.99
N VAL A 164 -11.58 4.83 -8.76
CA VAL A 164 -11.12 4.47 -7.40
C VAL A 164 -10.53 5.68 -6.68
N VAL A 165 -9.68 6.47 -7.34
CA VAL A 165 -9.11 7.69 -6.75
C VAL A 165 -10.19 8.71 -6.43
N ALA A 166 -11.21 8.85 -7.30
CA ALA A 166 -12.36 9.71 -7.03
C ALA A 166 -13.21 9.22 -5.83
N HIS A 167 -13.33 7.91 -5.65
CA HIS A 167 -13.95 7.30 -4.47
C HIS A 167 -13.16 7.64 -3.20
N GLU A 168 -11.84 7.44 -3.20
CA GLU A 168 -10.98 7.80 -2.07
C GLU A 168 -10.97 9.30 -1.78
N ALA A 169 -10.97 10.14 -2.82
CA ALA A 169 -11.08 11.59 -2.69
C ALA A 169 -12.41 12.01 -2.05
N SER A 170 -13.50 11.30 -2.32
CA SER A 170 -14.78 11.54 -1.64
C SER A 170 -14.65 11.41 -0.13
N HIS A 171 -13.90 10.42 0.37
CA HIS A 171 -13.68 10.29 1.82
C HIS A 171 -12.92 11.47 2.42
N LEU A 172 -12.01 12.09 1.66
CA LEU A 172 -11.33 13.31 2.08
C LEU A 172 -12.29 14.51 2.11
N ILE A 173 -13.07 14.69 1.04
CA ILE A 173 -14.05 15.79 0.90
C ILE A 173 -15.08 15.77 2.03
N TRP A 174 -15.58 14.59 2.37
CA TRP A 174 -16.60 14.42 3.40
C TRP A 174 -16.01 14.29 4.82
N GLY A 175 -14.68 14.21 4.97
CA GLY A 175 -14.02 14.05 6.28
C GLY A 175 -14.24 12.69 6.92
N ASP A 176 -14.53 11.69 6.10
CA ASP A 176 -14.84 10.32 6.50
C ASP A 176 -13.59 9.58 7.03
N CYS A 177 -12.39 9.97 6.59
CA CYS A 177 -11.10 9.44 7.07
C CYS A 177 -10.85 9.71 8.57
N LEU A 178 -11.27 10.88 9.04
CA LEU A 178 -11.10 11.27 10.44
C LEU A 178 -12.00 10.43 11.35
N LEU A 179 -13.25 10.23 10.92
CA LEU A 179 -14.22 9.36 11.60
C LEU A 179 -13.71 7.92 11.65
N ALA A 180 -13.21 7.39 10.53
CA ALA A 180 -12.66 6.04 10.46
C ALA A 180 -11.49 5.86 11.43
N THR A 181 -10.59 6.84 11.50
CA THR A 181 -9.39 6.73 12.34
C THR A 181 -9.73 6.78 13.83
N VAL A 182 -10.63 7.66 14.25
CA VAL A 182 -11.13 7.71 15.64
C VAL A 182 -11.87 6.42 15.99
N SER A 183 -12.70 5.91 15.08
CA SER A 183 -13.38 4.62 15.25
C SER A 183 -12.41 3.45 15.42
N CYS A 184 -11.35 3.40 14.59
CA CYS A 184 -10.26 2.42 14.71
C CYS A 184 -9.54 2.55 16.05
N SER A 185 -9.21 3.76 16.49
CA SER A 185 -8.46 3.97 17.73
C SER A 185 -9.26 3.54 18.96
N ILE A 186 -10.56 3.83 19.02
CA ILE A 186 -11.46 3.35 20.08
C ILE A 186 -11.51 1.82 20.09
N ALA A 187 -11.69 1.21 18.92
CA ALA A 187 -11.73 -0.25 18.80
C ALA A 187 -10.41 -0.90 19.25
N ALA A 188 -9.27 -0.29 18.93
CA ALA A 188 -7.94 -0.75 19.34
C ALA A 188 -7.75 -0.66 20.87
N VAL A 189 -8.21 0.43 21.51
CA VAL A 189 -8.15 0.58 22.97
C VAL A 189 -8.90 -0.57 23.67
N TYR A 190 -10.15 -0.84 23.27
CA TYR A 190 -10.92 -1.93 23.90
C TYR A 190 -10.38 -3.31 23.55
N ALA A 191 -9.83 -3.50 22.34
CA ALA A 191 -9.14 -4.74 21.97
C ALA A 191 -7.91 -4.99 22.86
N GLY A 192 -7.08 -3.97 23.07
CA GLY A 192 -5.91 -4.03 23.93
C GLY A 192 -6.27 -4.29 25.40
N LEU A 193 -7.28 -3.58 25.92
CA LEU A 193 -7.76 -3.78 27.30
C LEU A 193 -8.30 -5.20 27.50
N LEU A 194 -9.08 -5.72 26.56
CA LEU A 194 -9.57 -7.10 26.61
C LEU A 194 -8.41 -8.10 26.56
N LYS A 195 -7.42 -7.88 25.69
CA LYS A 195 -6.22 -8.73 25.60
C LYS A 195 -5.48 -8.77 26.94
N VAL A 196 -5.23 -7.63 27.58
CA VAL A 196 -4.58 -7.54 28.90
C VAL A 196 -5.41 -8.23 29.99
N ALA A 197 -6.74 -7.99 30.01
CA ALA A 197 -7.64 -8.60 30.99
C ALA A 197 -7.68 -10.14 30.85
N THR A 198 -7.63 -10.66 29.62
CA THR A 198 -7.60 -12.11 29.34
C THR A 198 -6.21 -12.74 29.47
N SER A 199 -5.11 -12.03 29.24
CA SER A 199 -3.76 -12.59 29.38
C SER A 199 -3.41 -12.92 30.84
N GLY A 200 -3.95 -12.15 31.79
CA GLY A 200 -3.85 -12.46 33.22
C GLY A 200 -4.59 -13.75 33.64
N TRP A 201 -5.48 -14.28 32.77
CA TRP A 201 -6.21 -15.52 33.00
C TRP A 201 -5.39 -16.77 32.64
N TYR A 202 -4.54 -16.69 31.62
CA TYR A 202 -3.78 -17.83 31.09
C TYR A 202 -2.30 -17.87 31.50
N GLY A 203 -1.72 -16.75 31.94
CA GLY A 203 -0.26 -16.56 32.04
C GLY A 203 0.45 -16.77 33.38
N GLY A 204 -0.23 -17.03 34.50
CA GLY A 204 0.52 -17.29 35.75
C GLY A 204 -0.30 -17.21 37.03
N SER A 205 -0.15 -18.25 37.86
CA SER A 205 -0.74 -18.42 39.19
C SER A 205 -2.16 -18.99 39.27
N GLY A 206 -2.31 -20.20 38.75
CA GLY A 206 -3.39 -21.11 39.18
C GLY A 206 -3.32 -21.51 40.66
N SER A 207 -2.27 -21.17 41.42
CA SER A 207 -2.11 -21.56 42.83
C SER A 207 -2.46 -20.47 43.85
N LEU A 208 -2.30 -19.17 43.54
CA LEU A 208 -2.73 -18.09 44.46
C LEU A 208 -4.22 -17.74 44.31
N TYR A 209 -4.82 -18.00 43.15
CA TYR A 209 -6.20 -17.61 42.86
C TYR A 209 -7.26 -18.52 43.54
N ARG A 210 -6.88 -19.75 43.88
CA ARG A 210 -7.78 -20.74 44.52
C ARG A 210 -8.10 -20.42 45.99
N ARG A 211 -7.36 -19.50 46.62
CA ARG A 211 -7.47 -19.18 48.06
C ARG A 211 -8.28 -17.91 48.38
N ARG A 212 -8.73 -17.16 47.37
CA ARG A 212 -9.52 -15.91 47.52
C ARG A 212 -10.73 -15.94 46.59
N GLY A 213 -11.77 -16.68 46.97
CA GLY A 213 -13.00 -16.92 46.19
C GLY A 213 -13.86 -15.68 45.83
N GLY A 214 -13.41 -14.45 46.13
CA GLY A 214 -14.15 -13.21 45.84
C GLY A 214 -13.71 -12.43 44.60
N ILE A 215 -12.51 -12.70 44.04
CA ILE A 215 -11.95 -11.86 42.95
C ILE A 215 -12.35 -12.37 41.55
N TYR A 216 -12.56 -13.69 41.41
CA TYR A 216 -12.94 -14.33 40.15
C TYR A 216 -14.23 -13.78 39.50
N PRO A 217 -15.36 -13.61 40.22
CA PRO A 217 -16.58 -13.08 39.61
C PRO A 217 -16.44 -11.62 39.16
N LEU A 218 -15.61 -10.81 39.85
CA LEU A 218 -15.36 -9.42 39.49
C LEU A 218 -14.54 -9.31 38.20
N MET A 219 -13.52 -10.16 38.05
CA MET A 219 -12.72 -10.22 36.82
C MET A 219 -13.54 -10.74 35.63
N ALA A 220 -14.41 -11.74 35.85
CA ALA A 220 -15.33 -12.21 34.82
C ALA A 220 -16.31 -11.10 34.37
N MET A 221 -16.85 -10.33 35.33
CA MET A 221 -17.72 -9.18 35.04
C MET A 221 -16.98 -8.09 34.23
N LEU A 222 -15.73 -7.78 34.58
CA LEU A 222 -14.91 -6.83 33.81
C LEU A 222 -14.67 -7.29 32.37
N VAL A 223 -14.35 -8.58 32.16
CA VAL A 223 -14.14 -9.15 30.83
C VAL A 223 -15.42 -9.09 29.99
N ILE A 224 -16.58 -9.41 30.58
CA ILE A 224 -17.89 -9.30 29.91
C ILE A 224 -18.15 -7.86 29.48
N VAL A 225 -17.88 -6.88 30.34
CA VAL A 225 -18.05 -5.45 30.03
C VAL A 225 -17.12 -4.99 28.90
N LEU A 226 -15.84 -5.37 28.93
CA LEU A 226 -14.90 -5.01 27.86
C LEU A 226 -15.30 -5.67 26.53
N PHE A 227 -15.81 -6.89 26.59
CA PHE A 227 -16.33 -7.59 25.42
C PHE A 227 -17.58 -6.91 24.86
N THR A 228 -18.55 -6.51 25.70
CA THR A 228 -19.75 -5.79 25.23
C THR A 228 -19.39 -4.43 24.63
N MET A 229 -18.45 -3.68 25.21
CA MET A 229 -17.95 -2.43 24.62
C MET A 229 -17.29 -2.65 23.26
N ARG A 230 -16.49 -3.70 23.12
CA ARG A 230 -15.89 -4.07 21.82
C ARG A 230 -16.95 -4.39 20.78
N VAL A 231 -18.00 -5.13 21.15
CA VAL A 231 -19.12 -5.45 20.25
C VAL A 231 -19.89 -4.19 19.86
N LEU A 232 -20.21 -3.33 20.83
CA LEU A 232 -20.95 -2.08 20.58
C LEU A 232 -20.18 -1.14 19.65
N THR A 233 -18.86 -0.99 19.87
CA THR A 233 -17.99 -0.18 19.01
C THR A 233 -17.97 -0.73 17.58
N ARG A 234 -17.95 -2.06 17.42
CA ARG A 234 -18.01 -2.69 16.08
C ARG A 234 -19.34 -2.44 15.38
N LEU A 235 -20.47 -2.58 16.08
CA LEU A 235 -21.79 -2.34 15.50
C LEU A 235 -21.99 -0.88 15.07
N MET A 236 -21.50 0.06 15.87
CA MET A 236 -21.51 1.47 15.51
C MET A 236 -20.69 1.72 14.23
N ASN A 237 -19.50 1.10 14.14
CA ASN A 237 -18.63 1.23 12.98
C ASN A 237 -19.25 0.64 11.71
N THR A 238 -19.92 -0.51 11.78
CA THR A 238 -20.56 -1.12 10.59
C THR A 238 -21.71 -0.30 10.07
N TRP A 239 -22.52 0.31 10.96
CA TRP A 239 -23.64 1.14 10.54
C TRP A 239 -23.20 2.45 9.87
N ILE A 240 -22.20 3.12 10.44
CA ILE A 240 -21.66 4.37 9.87
C ILE A 240 -20.98 4.12 8.52
N SER A 241 -20.30 2.98 8.37
CA SER A 241 -19.57 2.64 7.15
C SER A 241 -20.47 2.50 5.92
N ARG A 242 -21.66 1.87 6.03
CA ARG A 242 -22.50 1.58 4.84
C ARG A 242 -22.97 2.80 4.07
N GLU A 243 -23.48 3.80 4.78
CA GLU A 243 -23.98 5.03 4.19
C GLU A 243 -22.84 5.88 3.59
N ARG A 244 -21.64 5.75 4.18
CA ARG A 244 -20.41 6.42 3.76
C ARG A 244 -19.93 5.93 2.40
N GLU A 245 -19.91 4.61 2.21
CA GLU A 245 -19.45 3.98 0.97
C GLU A 245 -20.38 4.29 -0.21
N LEU A 246 -21.70 4.25 -0.01
CA LEU A 246 -22.68 4.61 -1.06
C LEU A 246 -22.58 6.09 -1.45
N ARG A 247 -22.37 6.97 -0.47
CA ARG A 247 -22.10 8.39 -0.74
C ARG A 247 -20.79 8.59 -1.50
N ALA A 248 -19.76 7.81 -1.16
CA ALA A 248 -18.49 7.86 -1.84
C ALA A 248 -18.59 7.38 -3.29
N ASP A 249 -19.33 6.30 -3.54
CA ASP A 249 -19.63 5.82 -4.90
C ASP A 249 -20.37 6.89 -5.72
N ALA A 250 -21.43 7.47 -5.17
CA ALA A 250 -22.18 8.53 -5.85
C ALA A 250 -21.32 9.77 -6.15
N THR A 251 -20.42 10.13 -5.23
CA THR A 251 -19.49 11.26 -5.42
C THR A 251 -18.44 10.92 -6.46
N ALA A 252 -17.88 9.71 -6.45
CA ALA A 252 -16.94 9.24 -7.46
C ALA A 252 -17.55 9.31 -8.87
N VAL A 253 -18.78 8.80 -9.04
CA VAL A 253 -19.52 8.90 -10.31
C VAL A 253 -19.78 10.35 -10.71
N ARG A 254 -20.08 11.23 -9.75
CA ARG A 254 -20.25 12.66 -10.03
C ARG A 254 -18.95 13.32 -10.51
N LEU A 255 -17.80 12.94 -9.95
CA LEU A 255 -16.49 13.48 -10.31
C LEU A 255 -16.01 12.95 -11.67
N THR A 256 -16.11 11.64 -11.91
CA THR A 256 -15.55 10.99 -13.10
C THR A 256 -16.53 10.81 -14.26
N ARG A 257 -17.83 10.94 -13.98
CA ARG A 257 -18.93 10.65 -14.93
C ARG A 257 -18.90 9.22 -15.49
N ASN A 258 -18.30 8.29 -14.75
CA ASN A 258 -18.08 6.92 -15.22
C ASN A 258 -18.49 5.87 -14.17
N PRO A 259 -19.79 5.51 -14.07
CA PRO A 259 -20.26 4.48 -13.13
C PRO A 259 -19.73 3.09 -13.46
N LEU A 260 -19.60 2.76 -14.76
CA LEU A 260 -19.07 1.47 -15.20
C LEU A 260 -17.60 1.29 -14.84
N GLY A 261 -16.79 2.35 -14.94
CA GLY A 261 -15.38 2.32 -14.52
C GLY A 261 -15.22 1.97 -13.04
N LEU A 262 -16.10 2.51 -12.18
CA LEU A 262 -16.10 2.17 -10.76
C LEU A 262 -16.58 0.72 -10.52
N ALA A 263 -17.63 0.29 -11.21
CA ALA A 263 -18.13 -1.09 -11.11
C ALA A 263 -17.07 -2.11 -11.51
N GLU A 264 -16.39 -1.90 -12.64
CA GLU A 264 -15.29 -2.75 -13.10
C GLU A 264 -14.13 -2.76 -12.09
N ALA A 265 -13.77 -1.61 -11.54
CA ALA A 265 -12.70 -1.52 -10.53
C ALA A 265 -13.06 -2.26 -9.23
N LEU A 266 -14.30 -2.11 -8.74
CA LEU A 266 -14.79 -2.84 -7.57
C LEU A 266 -14.81 -4.35 -7.81
N TYR A 267 -15.16 -4.78 -9.03
CA TYR A 267 -15.09 -6.17 -9.41
C TYR A 267 -13.65 -6.69 -9.36
N VAL A 268 -12.69 -6.00 -10.00
CA VAL A 268 -11.26 -6.33 -9.97
C VAL A 268 -10.73 -6.40 -8.54
N ILE A 269 -11.10 -5.45 -7.70
CA ILE A 269 -10.75 -5.44 -6.27
C ILE A 269 -11.33 -6.68 -5.59
N SER A 270 -12.61 -6.99 -5.80
CA SER A 270 -13.29 -8.13 -5.16
C SER A 270 -12.74 -9.50 -5.59
N THR A 271 -12.40 -9.68 -6.87
CA THR A 271 -11.87 -10.94 -7.42
C THR A 271 -10.35 -11.01 -7.33
N GLY A 272 -9.70 -9.91 -6.95
CA GLY A 272 -8.25 -9.83 -6.78
C GLY A 272 -7.72 -10.77 -5.69
N TRP A 273 -6.41 -11.01 -5.72
CA TRP A 273 -5.74 -11.90 -4.79
C TRP A 273 -5.94 -11.45 -3.33
N ARG A 274 -6.42 -12.37 -2.47
CA ARG A 274 -6.80 -12.13 -1.06
C ARG A 274 -5.86 -12.81 -0.04
N GLY A 275 -4.61 -13.10 -0.41
CA GLY A 275 -3.63 -13.69 0.51
C GLY A 275 -3.53 -12.97 1.87
N ASN A 276 -2.93 -13.65 2.86
CA ASN A 276 -2.66 -13.05 4.16
C ASN A 276 -1.36 -12.23 4.09
N ARG A 277 -1.41 -10.91 4.36
CA ARG A 277 -0.32 -10.03 4.89
C ARG A 277 -0.41 -8.56 4.42
N LEU A 278 -1.47 -7.83 4.78
CA LEU A 278 -1.25 -6.44 5.16
C LEU A 278 -0.94 -6.44 6.67
N PRO A 279 0.15 -5.80 7.15
CA PRO A 279 0.60 -5.89 8.54
C PRO A 279 -0.30 -5.18 9.56
N ALA A 280 -1.54 -4.85 9.21
CA ALA A 280 -2.39 -4.00 10.03
C ALA A 280 -3.86 -4.44 10.00
N GLU A 281 -4.15 -5.52 10.74
CA GLU A 281 -5.51 -6.04 10.99
C GLU A 281 -6.46 -4.97 11.55
N GLU A 282 -5.90 -4.00 12.26
CA GLU A 282 -6.60 -2.90 12.94
C GLU A 282 -6.88 -1.71 12.00
N LEU A 283 -6.28 -1.67 10.80
CA LEU A 283 -6.45 -0.61 9.80
C LEU A 283 -7.42 -1.00 8.67
N GLY A 284 -8.09 -2.15 8.76
CA GLY A 284 -8.98 -2.65 7.70
C GLY A 284 -10.14 -1.72 7.31
N GLN A 285 -10.46 -0.70 8.11
CA GLN A 285 -11.52 0.29 7.84
C GLN A 285 -11.08 1.46 6.95
N ILE A 286 -9.77 1.63 6.74
CA ILE A 286 -9.20 2.69 5.91
C ILE A 286 -9.09 2.23 4.44
N PHE A 287 -9.11 0.92 4.22
CA PHE A 287 -9.03 0.31 2.91
C PHE A 287 -10.43 0.09 2.31
N ILE A 288 -10.55 0.11 0.99
CA ILE A 288 -11.78 -0.21 0.25
C ILE A 288 -12.30 -1.60 0.64
N MET A 289 -11.39 -2.56 0.73
CA MET A 289 -11.68 -3.89 1.25
C MET A 289 -10.88 -4.19 2.50
N ASN A 290 -11.55 -4.82 3.46
CA ASN A 290 -10.91 -5.33 4.65
C ASN A 290 -9.92 -6.46 4.28
N PRO A 291 -8.64 -6.37 4.66
CA PRO A 291 -7.62 -7.38 4.32
C PRO A 291 -7.91 -8.81 4.82
N ARG A 292 -8.91 -8.99 5.69
CA ARG A 292 -9.27 -10.28 6.29
C ARG A 292 -10.64 -10.82 5.89
N SER A 293 -11.36 -10.17 4.96
CA SER A 293 -12.71 -10.62 4.60
C SER A 293 -12.66 -12.02 3.98
N SER A 294 -13.11 -13.02 4.74
CA SER A 294 -13.31 -14.38 4.23
C SER A 294 -14.49 -14.40 3.24
N LYS A 295 -14.55 -15.39 2.34
CA LYS A 295 -15.72 -15.60 1.45
C LYS A 295 -17.06 -15.68 2.22
N LEU A 296 -17.04 -15.95 3.52
CA LEU A 296 -18.21 -15.96 4.40
C LEU A 296 -18.75 -14.55 4.72
N GLU A 297 -17.92 -13.51 4.65
CA GLU A 297 -18.35 -12.10 4.79
C GLU A 297 -19.07 -11.58 3.52
N GLU A 298 -19.05 -12.35 2.43
CA GLU A 298 -19.83 -12.10 1.21
C GLU A 298 -21.17 -12.84 1.21
N SER A 299 -21.51 -13.57 2.28
CA SER A 299 -22.76 -14.32 2.38
C SER A 299 -23.98 -13.43 2.65
N TRP A 300 -25.07 -13.72 1.94
CA TRP A 300 -26.34 -13.01 2.03
C TRP A 300 -27.14 -13.51 3.24
N GLY A 301 -27.45 -12.62 4.19
CA GLY A 301 -28.30 -12.92 5.34
C GLY A 301 -28.35 -11.77 6.36
N PHE A 302 -29.48 -11.64 7.07
CA PHE A 302 -29.70 -10.59 8.08
C PHE A 302 -28.61 -10.56 9.15
N PHE A 303 -28.09 -11.73 9.56
CA PHE A 303 -27.03 -11.85 10.56
C PHE A 303 -25.59 -11.72 10.00
N ALA A 304 -25.36 -12.08 8.74
CA ALA A 304 -24.06 -11.90 8.08
C ALA A 304 -23.75 -10.41 7.82
N GLY A 305 -24.79 -9.61 7.59
CA GLY A 305 -24.67 -8.16 7.43
C GLY A 305 -24.22 -7.41 8.69
N LEU A 306 -24.50 -7.92 9.90
CA LEU A 306 -24.28 -7.14 11.12
C LEU A 306 -22.79 -6.97 11.48
N PHE A 307 -21.91 -7.82 10.95
CA PHE A 307 -20.48 -7.84 11.25
C PHE A 307 -19.57 -7.45 10.08
N THR A 308 -20.13 -7.17 8.90
CA THR A 308 -19.36 -6.72 7.72
C THR A 308 -19.04 -5.23 7.80
N THR A 309 -17.76 -4.87 7.70
CA THR A 309 -17.29 -3.48 7.82
C THR A 309 -17.59 -2.62 6.59
N HIS A 310 -18.01 -3.22 5.47
CA HIS A 310 -18.45 -2.53 4.25
C HIS A 310 -19.81 -3.11 3.80
N PRO A 311 -20.67 -2.33 3.11
CA PRO A 311 -21.81 -2.92 2.43
C PRO A 311 -21.32 -3.96 1.41
N PRO A 312 -22.09 -5.04 1.16
CA PRO A 312 -21.66 -6.09 0.25
C PRO A 312 -21.32 -5.49 -1.11
N ILE A 313 -20.09 -5.71 -1.58
CA ILE A 313 -19.54 -5.11 -2.81
C ILE A 313 -20.47 -5.34 -3.99
N ARG A 314 -21.10 -6.52 -4.05
CA ARG A 314 -22.08 -6.85 -5.08
C ARG A 314 -23.24 -5.86 -5.16
N LYS A 315 -23.78 -5.42 -4.02
CA LYS A 315 -24.86 -4.41 -4.00
C LYS A 315 -24.40 -3.06 -4.56
N ARG A 316 -23.14 -2.67 -4.30
CA ARG A 316 -22.55 -1.45 -4.86
C ARG A 316 -22.39 -1.58 -6.38
N ILE A 317 -21.88 -2.74 -6.83
CA ILE A 317 -21.75 -3.05 -8.26
C ILE A 317 -23.13 -3.00 -8.94
N ASP A 318 -24.15 -3.62 -8.37
CA ASP A 318 -25.51 -3.64 -8.94
C ASP A 318 -26.06 -2.21 -9.12
N ILE A 319 -25.91 -1.34 -8.11
CA ILE A 319 -26.34 0.07 -8.20
C ILE A 319 -25.60 0.82 -9.32
N LEU A 320 -24.29 0.60 -9.46
CA LEU A 320 -23.47 1.25 -10.49
C LEU A 320 -23.78 0.72 -11.90
N LEU A 321 -24.09 -0.57 -12.00
CA LEU A 321 -24.53 -1.22 -13.23
C LEU A 321 -25.90 -0.70 -13.66
N ASP A 322 -26.84 -0.53 -12.74
CA ASP A 322 -28.15 0.08 -13.00
C ASP A 322 -27.99 1.52 -13.51
N MET A 323 -27.09 2.32 -12.91
CA MET A 323 -26.77 3.67 -13.40
C MET A 323 -26.15 3.68 -14.80
N GLY A 324 -25.37 2.65 -15.13
CA GLY A 324 -24.70 2.50 -16.42
C GLY A 324 -25.50 1.71 -17.45
N HIS A 325 -26.72 1.27 -17.12
CA HIS A 325 -27.56 0.39 -17.93
C HIS A 325 -26.81 -0.85 -18.47
N ALA A 326 -26.03 -1.50 -17.62
CA ALA A 326 -25.22 -2.66 -17.99
C ALA A 326 -25.52 -3.88 -17.11
N ASP A 327 -25.30 -5.07 -17.64
CA ASP A 327 -25.47 -6.32 -16.91
C ASP A 327 -24.16 -6.83 -16.31
N TYR A 328 -24.27 -7.58 -15.21
CA TYR A 328 -23.12 -8.18 -14.53
C TYR A 328 -22.29 -9.12 -15.44
N LYS A 329 -22.96 -9.88 -16.33
CA LYS A 329 -22.27 -10.76 -17.29
C LYS A 329 -21.38 -9.98 -18.26
N THR A 330 -21.86 -8.83 -18.70
CA THR A 330 -21.12 -7.93 -19.60
C THR A 330 -19.87 -7.40 -18.90
N LEU A 331 -19.99 -7.03 -17.62
CA LEU A 331 -18.87 -6.60 -16.79
C LEU A 331 -17.84 -7.71 -16.59
N GLU A 332 -18.25 -8.94 -16.27
CA GLU A 332 -17.33 -10.06 -16.13
C GLU A 332 -16.56 -10.33 -17.43
N SER A 333 -17.25 -10.26 -18.57
CA SER A 333 -16.61 -10.44 -19.88
C SER A 333 -15.64 -9.32 -20.23
N SER A 334 -15.94 -8.06 -19.87
CA SER A 334 -15.08 -6.91 -20.16
C SER A 334 -13.78 -6.94 -19.36
N VAL A 335 -13.82 -7.49 -18.14
CA VAL A 335 -12.63 -7.69 -17.29
C VAL A 335 -11.80 -8.87 -17.80
N LYS A 336 -12.41 -10.03 -18.07
CA LYS A 336 -11.68 -11.23 -18.55
C LYS A 336 -11.05 -11.07 -19.93
N GLN A 337 -11.70 -10.35 -20.85
CA GLN A 337 -11.14 -10.09 -22.18
C GLN A 337 -9.89 -9.20 -22.10
N LYS A 338 -9.80 -8.34 -21.07
CA LYS A 338 -8.63 -7.47 -20.84
C LYS A 338 -7.45 -8.24 -20.23
N GLU A 339 -7.70 -9.16 -19.30
CA GLU A 339 -6.65 -10.06 -18.77
C GLU A 339 -5.94 -10.79 -19.92
N ARG A 340 -6.71 -11.29 -20.91
CA ARG A 340 -6.14 -11.96 -22.10
C ARG A 340 -5.38 -11.05 -23.06
N LYS A 341 -5.82 -9.80 -23.22
CA LYS A 341 -5.15 -8.85 -24.14
C LYS A 341 -3.78 -8.42 -23.60
N TYR A 342 -3.61 -8.43 -22.28
CA TYR A 342 -2.34 -8.15 -21.63
C TYR A 342 -1.29 -9.23 -21.95
N ASP A 343 -1.70 -10.50 -21.91
CA ASP A 343 -0.86 -11.65 -22.29
C ASP A 343 -0.41 -11.64 -23.77
N GLU A 344 -1.19 -11.04 -24.67
CA GLU A 344 -0.91 -11.04 -26.11
C GLU A 344 -0.13 -9.79 -26.60
N THR A 345 -0.06 -8.71 -25.81
CA THR A 345 0.51 -7.43 -26.26
C THR A 345 1.87 -7.13 -25.63
N THR A 346 2.86 -7.99 -25.83
CA THR A 346 4.27 -7.67 -25.56
C THR A 346 5.13 -7.99 -26.78
N VAL A 347 5.34 -6.99 -27.63
CA VAL A 347 6.61 -6.56 -28.27
C VAL A 347 6.26 -5.39 -29.19
N SER A 348 6.48 -4.16 -28.72
CA SER A 348 6.77 -3.04 -29.62
C SER A 348 7.66 -2.05 -28.88
N THR A 349 8.94 -2.37 -28.84
CA THR A 349 10.01 -1.40 -28.64
C THR A 349 9.93 -0.40 -29.79
N SER A 350 9.37 0.78 -29.55
CA SER A 350 9.59 1.91 -30.45
C SER A 350 10.94 2.51 -30.10
N GLU A 351 11.93 2.06 -30.87
CA GLU A 351 13.20 2.75 -31.06
C GLU A 351 12.91 4.13 -31.63
N ASN A 352 13.20 5.17 -30.85
CA ASN A 352 13.62 6.46 -31.39
C ASN A 352 15.02 6.72 -30.84
N SER A 353 15.99 5.96 -31.35
CA SER A 353 17.41 6.24 -31.18
C SER A 353 17.79 7.39 -32.10
N SER A 354 17.75 8.61 -31.59
CA SER A 354 18.32 9.77 -32.28
C SER A 354 19.80 9.50 -32.61
N ILE A 355 20.17 9.64 -33.89
CA ILE A 355 21.53 9.43 -34.40
C ILE A 355 22.29 10.78 -34.38
N TRP A 356 23.51 10.75 -33.86
CA TRP A 356 24.37 11.91 -33.60
C TRP A 356 25.70 11.85 -34.36
N TYR A 357 26.25 13.02 -34.67
CA TYR A 357 27.60 13.18 -35.23
C TYR A 357 28.38 14.18 -34.37
N ALA A 358 29.68 13.93 -34.19
CA ALA A 358 30.59 14.79 -33.45
C ALA A 358 31.84 15.11 -34.27
N GLN A 359 32.32 16.35 -34.17
CA GLN A 359 33.48 16.80 -34.93
C GLN A 359 34.77 16.71 -34.08
N ASN A 360 35.81 16.10 -34.63
CA ASN A 360 37.17 16.11 -34.07
C ASN A 360 38.17 16.39 -35.19
N GLU A 361 39.17 17.25 -34.93
CA GLU A 361 40.20 17.62 -35.93
C GLU A 361 39.61 17.96 -37.32
N GLU A 362 38.54 18.76 -37.34
CA GLU A 362 37.81 19.20 -38.54
C GLU A 362 37.06 18.10 -39.32
N LYS A 363 37.11 16.83 -38.87
CA LYS A 363 36.36 15.72 -39.46
C LYS A 363 35.12 15.36 -38.64
N TRP A 364 34.01 15.08 -39.32
CA TRP A 364 32.80 14.57 -38.70
C TRP A 364 32.90 13.07 -38.48
N HIS A 365 32.64 12.64 -37.25
CA HIS A 365 32.60 11.25 -36.83
C HIS A 365 31.16 10.87 -36.44
N GLY A 366 30.73 9.69 -36.88
CA GLY A 366 29.41 9.11 -36.64
C GLY A 366 29.08 8.08 -37.72
N PRO A 367 27.84 7.55 -37.75
CA PRO A 367 26.75 7.82 -36.81
C PRO A 367 27.01 7.27 -35.41
N TYR A 368 26.66 8.03 -34.38
CA TYR A 368 26.72 7.62 -32.99
C TYR A 368 25.33 7.63 -32.35
N THR A 369 25.01 6.62 -31.58
CA THR A 369 23.95 6.73 -30.58
C THR A 369 24.37 7.69 -29.47
N LEU A 370 23.42 8.26 -28.71
CA LEU A 370 23.73 9.10 -27.55
C LEU A 370 24.68 8.39 -26.55
N PHE A 371 24.60 7.05 -26.48
CA PHE A 371 25.49 6.22 -25.69
C PHE A 371 26.92 6.19 -26.23
N GLU A 372 27.11 5.88 -27.51
CA GLU A 372 28.45 5.87 -28.14
C GLU A 372 29.11 7.25 -28.12
N LEU A 373 28.31 8.30 -28.33
CA LEU A 373 28.76 9.69 -28.21
C LEU A 373 29.37 9.95 -26.82
N SER A 374 28.74 9.45 -25.76
CA SER A 374 29.22 9.61 -24.38
C SER A 374 30.50 8.84 -24.05
N GLN A 375 30.89 7.86 -24.87
CA GLN A 375 32.12 7.08 -24.69
C GLN A 375 33.34 7.69 -25.38
N LEU A 376 33.14 8.72 -26.21
CA LEU A 376 34.22 9.42 -26.88
C LEU A 376 35.09 10.13 -25.85
N LYS A 377 36.33 9.65 -25.69
CA LYS A 377 37.31 10.22 -24.75
C LYS A 377 37.67 11.68 -25.03
N TRP A 378 37.42 12.13 -26.26
CA TRP A 378 37.68 13.49 -26.74
C TRP A 378 36.41 14.37 -26.76
N LEU A 379 35.26 13.87 -26.30
CA LEU A 379 34.04 14.68 -26.19
C LEU A 379 34.14 15.60 -24.97
N ASP A 380 34.07 16.90 -25.24
CA ASP A 380 34.13 17.99 -24.27
C ASP A 380 32.90 18.90 -24.44
N PRO A 381 32.49 19.70 -23.43
CA PRO A 381 31.41 20.69 -23.56
C PRO A 381 31.49 21.59 -24.80
N PHE A 382 32.69 21.82 -25.34
CA PHE A 382 32.91 22.65 -26.52
C PHE A 382 32.98 21.88 -27.84
N THR A 383 32.87 20.55 -27.84
CA THR A 383 32.87 19.74 -29.07
C THR A 383 31.62 20.04 -29.90
N TRP A 384 31.79 20.31 -31.20
CA TRP A 384 30.68 20.55 -32.13
C TRP A 384 29.97 19.24 -32.46
N ILE A 385 28.65 19.23 -32.31
CA ILE A 385 27.81 18.07 -32.56
C ILE A 385 26.54 18.45 -33.35
N THR A 386 25.98 17.47 -34.04
CA THR A 386 24.71 17.59 -34.77
C THR A 386 23.93 16.27 -34.69
N MET A 387 22.62 16.34 -34.88
CA MET A 387 21.73 15.19 -34.95
C MET A 387 21.29 15.00 -36.41
N GLU A 388 21.09 13.76 -36.86
CA GLU A 388 20.81 13.43 -38.28
C GLU A 388 19.63 14.22 -38.89
N ASN A 389 18.68 14.67 -38.07
CA ASN A 389 17.51 15.47 -38.49
C ASN A 389 17.55 16.94 -38.03
N ASP A 390 18.66 17.43 -37.50
CA ASP A 390 18.81 18.83 -37.04
C ASP A 390 19.83 19.58 -37.92
N GLU A 391 19.36 20.62 -38.62
CA GLU A 391 20.20 21.46 -39.50
C GLU A 391 21.21 22.33 -38.72
N ARG A 392 21.17 22.32 -37.38
CA ARG A 392 22.01 23.21 -36.55
C ARG A 392 23.18 22.48 -35.93
N VAL A 393 24.38 22.85 -36.35
CA VAL A 393 25.63 22.47 -35.67
C VAL A 393 25.81 23.37 -34.44
N LYS A 394 25.88 22.76 -33.25
CA LYS A 394 26.06 23.49 -31.98
C LYS A 394 27.05 22.77 -31.08
N PRO A 395 27.73 23.48 -30.17
CA PRO A 395 28.60 22.85 -29.18
C PRO A 395 27.80 22.00 -28.19
N ALA A 396 28.42 20.91 -27.71
CA ALA A 396 27.80 19.86 -26.91
C ALA A 396 27.06 20.35 -25.66
N HIS A 397 27.52 21.43 -25.03
CA HIS A 397 26.87 22.02 -23.85
C HIS A 397 25.54 22.75 -24.14
N GLU A 398 25.26 23.13 -25.39
CA GLU A 398 23.99 23.77 -25.73
C GLU A 398 22.85 22.74 -25.83
N TYR A 399 23.18 21.49 -26.13
CA TYR A 399 22.22 20.39 -26.07
C TYR A 399 21.93 20.03 -24.62
N LYS A 400 20.69 20.27 -24.17
CA LYS A 400 20.25 19.99 -22.79
C LYS A 400 20.51 18.54 -22.37
N GLU A 401 20.40 17.60 -23.30
CA GLU A 401 20.63 16.17 -23.07
C GLU A 401 22.11 15.89 -22.79
N ILE A 402 23.01 16.53 -23.54
CA ILE A 402 24.45 16.27 -23.49
C ILE A 402 25.14 17.10 -22.40
N ASN A 403 24.68 18.33 -22.18
CA ASN A 403 25.12 19.17 -21.04
C ASN A 403 24.82 18.49 -19.68
N LYS A 404 23.70 17.77 -19.57
CA LYS A 404 23.40 16.96 -18.38
C LYS A 404 24.37 15.79 -18.21
N MET A 405 24.88 15.21 -19.30
CA MET A 405 25.87 14.14 -19.27
C MET A 405 27.27 14.66 -18.86
N LEU A 406 27.64 15.87 -19.28
CA LEU A 406 28.97 16.45 -19.07
C LEU A 406 29.23 17.02 -17.66
N LYS A 407 28.18 17.33 -16.88
CA LYS A 407 28.34 17.86 -15.51
C LYS A 407 28.60 16.74 -14.48
N LYS A 408 29.83 16.68 -13.96
CA LYS A 408 30.28 15.77 -12.88
C LYS A 408 29.45 15.94 -11.60
N GLY A 409 28.57 14.97 -11.37
CA GLY A 409 27.72 14.83 -10.17
C GLY A 409 26.71 13.69 -10.33
N LEU A 410 27.13 12.66 -11.07
CA LEU A 410 26.24 11.70 -11.72
C LEU A 410 25.59 10.75 -10.69
N SER A 411 24.25 10.74 -10.65
CA SER A 411 23.46 9.73 -9.94
C SER A 411 23.91 8.33 -10.35
N VAL A 412 23.74 7.32 -9.49
CA VAL A 412 24.14 5.92 -9.75
C VAL A 412 23.73 5.44 -11.16
N ASP A 413 22.60 5.94 -11.69
CA ASP A 413 22.12 5.67 -13.06
C ASP A 413 23.16 5.90 -14.17
N TYR A 414 24.02 6.89 -14.02
CA TYR A 414 25.01 7.29 -15.03
C TYR A 414 26.40 6.68 -14.75
N ARG A 415 26.60 6.07 -13.58
CA ARG A 415 27.85 5.35 -13.25
C ARG A 415 27.84 3.90 -13.73
N VAL A 416 26.68 3.36 -14.06
CA VAL A 416 26.54 2.00 -14.62
C VAL A 416 27.00 2.03 -16.07
N GLN A 417 28.22 1.56 -16.33
CA GLN A 417 28.84 1.64 -17.67
C GLN A 417 28.92 0.29 -18.38
N ALA A 418 29.05 -0.81 -17.64
CA ALA A 418 29.32 -2.12 -18.20
C ALA A 418 28.62 -3.25 -17.44
N CYS A 419 28.36 -4.34 -18.15
CA CYS A 419 27.85 -5.58 -17.61
C CYS A 419 28.89 -6.21 -16.67
N PRO A 420 28.54 -6.53 -15.42
CA PRO A 420 29.51 -7.10 -14.47
C PRO A 420 30.00 -8.51 -14.88
N SER A 421 29.23 -9.20 -15.72
CA SER A 421 29.54 -10.57 -16.18
C SER A 421 30.40 -10.60 -17.45
N CYS A 422 30.05 -9.82 -18.48
CA CYS A 422 30.75 -9.85 -19.79
C CYS A 422 31.39 -8.51 -20.22
N SER A 423 31.36 -7.48 -19.36
CA SER A 423 31.96 -6.16 -19.60
C SER A 423 31.41 -5.36 -20.80
N GLN A 424 30.35 -5.84 -21.46
CA GLN A 424 29.69 -5.10 -22.53
C GLN A 424 28.80 -3.96 -22.01
N GLY A 425 28.43 -3.03 -22.88
CA GLY A 425 27.48 -1.96 -22.57
C GLY A 425 26.14 -2.50 -22.04
N LEU A 426 25.56 -1.75 -21.12
CA LEU A 426 24.24 -2.02 -20.56
C LEU A 426 23.23 -1.06 -21.17
N GLU A 427 22.15 -1.61 -21.72
CA GLU A 427 21.05 -0.85 -22.30
C GLU A 427 19.96 -0.64 -21.25
N ARG A 428 19.30 0.53 -21.25
CA ARG A 428 18.18 0.79 -20.36
C ARG A 428 16.88 0.32 -21.02
N ILE A 429 16.18 -0.59 -20.34
CA ILE A 429 14.88 -1.10 -20.78
C ILE A 429 13.83 -0.87 -19.70
N TYR A 430 12.55 -0.91 -20.07
CA TYR A 430 11.46 -1.03 -19.10
C TYR A 430 11.11 -2.49 -18.90
N HIS A 431 11.10 -2.92 -17.65
CA HIS A 431 10.66 -4.25 -17.22
C HIS A 431 9.60 -4.06 -16.16
N GLU A 432 8.40 -4.61 -16.37
CA GLU A 432 7.26 -4.40 -15.45
C GLU A 432 7.02 -2.90 -15.17
N GLY A 433 7.13 -2.03 -16.20
CA GLY A 433 6.98 -0.58 -16.07
C GLY A 433 8.10 0.15 -15.30
N VAL A 434 9.13 -0.55 -14.81
CA VAL A 434 10.28 0.00 -14.09
C VAL A 434 11.51 0.06 -15.01
N PRO A 435 12.26 1.18 -15.03
CA PRO A 435 13.51 1.23 -15.78
C PRO A 435 14.59 0.38 -15.09
N ILE A 436 15.12 -0.61 -15.82
CA ILE A 436 16.24 -1.46 -15.42
C ILE A 436 17.31 -1.47 -16.52
N TRP A 437 18.45 -2.11 -16.27
CA TRP A 437 19.46 -2.33 -17.31
C TRP A 437 19.50 -3.78 -17.75
N ARG A 438 19.68 -4.00 -19.05
CA ARG A 438 19.85 -5.31 -19.68
C ARG A 438 21.13 -5.33 -20.50
N CYS A 439 21.84 -6.45 -20.45
CA CYS A 439 22.96 -6.69 -21.35
C CYS A 439 22.48 -7.36 -22.65
N GLY A 440 22.86 -6.82 -23.81
CA GLY A 440 22.50 -7.42 -25.11
C GLY A 440 23.12 -8.81 -25.34
N SER A 441 24.33 -9.05 -24.85
CA SER A 441 25.05 -10.32 -25.04
C SER A 441 24.64 -11.41 -24.06
N CYS A 442 24.90 -11.23 -22.76
CA CYS A 442 24.58 -12.29 -21.78
C CYS A 442 23.10 -12.33 -21.40
N LYS A 443 22.30 -11.31 -21.79
CA LYS A 443 20.88 -11.15 -21.43
C LYS A 443 20.61 -11.02 -19.92
N GLY A 444 21.66 -10.87 -19.11
CA GLY A 444 21.53 -10.58 -17.68
C GLY A 444 20.99 -9.17 -17.42
N ARG A 445 20.48 -8.97 -16.21
CA ARG A 445 19.71 -7.79 -15.83
C ARG A 445 20.28 -7.17 -14.55
N LEU A 446 20.46 -5.87 -14.57
CA LEU A 446 20.86 -5.09 -13.39
C LEU A 446 19.65 -4.30 -12.90
N VAL A 447 19.31 -4.49 -11.63
CA VAL A 447 18.12 -3.92 -11.00
C VAL A 447 18.51 -3.23 -9.71
N ARG A 448 17.86 -2.12 -9.37
CA ARG A 448 18.03 -1.50 -8.05
C ARG A 448 17.23 -2.27 -6.99
N ARG A 449 17.82 -2.45 -5.81
CA ARG A 449 17.16 -3.11 -4.67
C ARG A 449 15.81 -2.48 -4.29
N GLU A 450 15.70 -1.16 -4.40
CA GLU A 450 14.47 -0.39 -4.18
C GLU A 450 13.35 -0.69 -5.20
N HIS A 451 13.71 -1.17 -6.38
CA HIS A 451 12.79 -1.50 -7.47
C HIS A 451 12.34 -2.96 -7.42
N LEU A 452 13.19 -3.84 -6.87
CA LEU A 452 12.98 -5.30 -6.91
C LEU A 452 11.63 -5.74 -6.32
N GLN A 453 11.23 -5.19 -5.17
CA GLN A 453 9.92 -5.53 -4.58
C GLN A 453 8.76 -5.15 -5.49
N ARG A 454 8.87 -4.04 -6.23
CA ARG A 454 7.82 -3.59 -7.15
C ARG A 454 7.75 -4.53 -8.35
N ILE A 455 8.89 -4.78 -8.98
CA ILE A 455 9.05 -5.68 -10.12
C ILE A 455 8.44 -7.06 -9.81
N ILE A 456 8.80 -7.67 -8.69
CA ILE A 456 8.28 -8.99 -8.28
C ILE A 456 6.76 -8.97 -8.01
N VAL A 457 6.20 -7.85 -7.61
CA VAL A 457 4.76 -7.72 -7.34
C VAL A 457 3.96 -7.57 -8.63
N ARG A 458 4.60 -7.17 -9.73
CA ARG A 458 3.93 -6.97 -11.02
C ARG A 458 3.92 -8.25 -11.84
N GLU A 459 2.82 -8.46 -12.56
CA GLU A 459 2.50 -9.70 -13.28
C GLU A 459 2.13 -9.33 -14.74
N GLU A 460 2.95 -8.51 -15.41
CA GLU A 460 2.67 -8.05 -16.79
C GLU A 460 3.16 -9.01 -17.86
N MET A 461 4.30 -9.67 -17.63
CA MET A 461 4.93 -10.46 -18.68
C MET A 461 4.61 -11.94 -18.60
N ALA A 462 4.29 -12.51 -19.75
CA ALA A 462 4.21 -13.94 -19.91
C ALA A 462 5.59 -14.60 -19.75
N PHE A 463 5.66 -15.66 -18.95
CA PHE A 463 6.89 -16.43 -18.78
C PHE A 463 7.18 -17.34 -19.98
N SER A 464 8.43 -17.30 -20.45
CA SER A 464 8.90 -18.20 -21.50
C SER A 464 8.83 -19.67 -21.05
N PRO A 465 8.65 -20.64 -21.98
CA PRO A 465 8.68 -22.07 -21.63
C PRO A 465 9.94 -22.48 -20.86
N ARG A 466 11.09 -21.91 -21.23
CA ARG A 466 12.38 -22.12 -20.56
C ARG A 466 12.37 -21.63 -19.11
N THR A 467 11.77 -20.47 -18.85
CA THR A 467 11.67 -19.92 -17.49
C THR A 467 10.85 -20.84 -16.59
N LYS A 468 9.73 -21.36 -17.10
CA LYS A 468 8.87 -22.31 -16.38
C LYS A 468 9.60 -23.62 -16.07
N GLU A 469 10.36 -24.14 -17.03
CA GLU A 469 11.17 -25.34 -16.85
C GLU A 469 12.26 -25.14 -15.79
N LEU A 470 13.01 -24.04 -15.86
CA LEU A 470 14.08 -23.71 -14.91
C LEU A 470 13.52 -23.54 -13.49
N ALA A 471 12.38 -22.86 -13.35
CA ALA A 471 11.70 -22.74 -12.07
C ALA A 471 11.27 -24.11 -11.52
N GLY A 472 10.72 -24.98 -12.36
CA GLY A 472 10.36 -26.36 -11.99
C GLY A 472 11.55 -27.17 -11.45
N GLN A 473 12.72 -27.07 -12.10
CA GLN A 473 13.94 -27.71 -11.63
C GLN A 473 14.39 -27.19 -10.25
N ILE A 474 14.29 -25.88 -10.01
CA ILE A 474 14.63 -25.26 -8.72
C ILE A 474 13.64 -25.70 -7.63
N MET A 475 12.35 -25.78 -7.95
CA MET A 475 11.33 -26.30 -7.02
C MET A 475 11.65 -27.74 -6.61
N GLU A 476 11.89 -28.61 -7.59
CA GLU A 476 12.19 -30.03 -7.35
C GLU A 476 13.48 -30.21 -6.55
N TYR A 477 14.54 -29.48 -6.90
CA TYR A 477 15.80 -29.47 -6.16
C TYR A 477 15.63 -29.02 -4.71
N SER A 478 14.83 -27.97 -4.49
CA SER A 478 14.57 -27.42 -3.16
C SER A 478 13.77 -28.39 -2.28
N ILE A 479 12.81 -29.11 -2.86
CA ILE A 479 12.05 -30.18 -2.19
C ILE A 479 13.00 -31.32 -1.80
N LYS A 480 13.82 -31.82 -2.73
CA LYS A 480 14.77 -32.92 -2.49
C LYS A 480 15.83 -32.60 -1.42
N ASN A 481 16.16 -31.31 -1.23
CA ASN A 481 17.22 -30.86 -0.33
C ASN A 481 16.71 -30.02 0.86
N LYS A 482 15.41 -30.14 1.19
CA LYS A 482 14.79 -29.44 2.32
C LYS A 482 15.57 -29.69 3.61
N GLY A 483 15.98 -28.62 4.29
CA GLY A 483 16.74 -28.69 5.56
C GLY A 483 18.24 -28.94 5.44
N LYS A 484 18.80 -29.20 4.24
CA LYS A 484 20.26 -29.34 4.08
C LYS A 484 20.97 -27.98 4.01
N TYR A 485 22.06 -27.84 4.76
CA TYR A 485 22.96 -26.69 4.66
C TYR A 485 23.73 -26.74 3.32
N ILE A 486 23.67 -25.66 2.54
CA ILE A 486 24.48 -25.49 1.32
C ILE A 486 25.51 -24.40 1.59
N LYS A 487 26.77 -24.69 1.26
CA LYS A 487 27.86 -23.72 1.32
C LYS A 487 27.56 -22.59 0.34
N LYS A 488 27.52 -21.35 0.83
CA LYS A 488 27.30 -20.16 -0.01
C LYS A 488 28.40 -20.07 -1.06
N SER A 489 28.01 -19.94 -2.33
CA SER A 489 28.93 -19.56 -3.40
C SER A 489 29.38 -18.12 -3.19
N GLU A 490 30.66 -17.84 -3.42
CA GLU A 490 31.19 -16.47 -3.39
C GLU A 490 31.01 -15.84 -4.78
N SER A 491 30.58 -14.58 -4.82
CA SER A 491 30.53 -13.85 -6.08
C SER A 491 31.92 -13.36 -6.46
N THR A 492 32.27 -13.47 -7.73
CA THR A 492 33.45 -12.81 -8.33
C THR A 492 33.08 -11.52 -9.05
N LEU A 493 31.79 -11.18 -9.13
CA LEU A 493 31.31 -10.04 -9.90
C LEU A 493 31.63 -8.72 -9.20
N LYS A 494 32.06 -7.73 -9.98
CA LYS A 494 32.29 -6.35 -9.50
C LYS A 494 31.10 -5.47 -9.84
N CYS A 495 30.68 -4.65 -8.87
CA CYS A 495 29.60 -3.70 -9.06
C CYS A 495 29.96 -2.70 -10.16
N PRO A 496 29.13 -2.53 -11.19
CA PRO A 496 29.46 -1.66 -12.33
C PRO A 496 29.45 -0.17 -11.99
N ALA A 497 28.90 0.23 -10.83
CA ALA A 497 28.86 1.62 -10.40
C ALA A 497 29.95 2.02 -9.39
N CYS A 498 30.50 1.07 -8.61
CA CYS A 498 31.52 1.38 -7.60
C CYS A 498 32.74 0.45 -7.59
N GLY A 499 32.78 -0.58 -8.42
CA GLY A 499 33.92 -1.51 -8.54
C GLY A 499 34.04 -2.56 -7.42
N ASN A 500 33.27 -2.45 -6.33
CA ASN A 500 33.32 -3.42 -5.23
C ASN A 500 32.74 -4.78 -5.61
N ILE A 501 33.28 -5.84 -5.02
CA ILE A 501 32.79 -7.20 -5.19
C ILE A 501 31.35 -7.29 -4.67
N MET A 502 30.46 -7.87 -5.48
CA MET A 502 29.06 -8.09 -5.15
C MET A 502 28.94 -9.26 -4.16
N ASN A 503 27.93 -9.23 -3.29
CA ASN A 503 27.71 -10.30 -2.33
C ASN A 503 26.64 -11.25 -2.86
N ARG A 504 27.02 -12.50 -3.11
CA ARG A 504 26.08 -13.55 -3.50
C ARG A 504 25.31 -14.04 -2.29
N LYS A 505 23.98 -13.99 -2.35
CA LYS A 505 23.10 -14.43 -1.26
C LYS A 505 21.82 -15.05 -1.82
N LEU A 506 21.18 -15.90 -1.02
CA LEU A 506 19.84 -16.39 -1.35
C LEU A 506 18.82 -15.25 -1.26
N TYR A 507 17.84 -15.28 -2.16
CA TYR A 507 16.71 -14.38 -2.13
C TYR A 507 15.64 -14.91 -1.17
N ASP A 508 15.52 -14.28 0.00
CA ASP A 508 14.70 -14.80 1.10
C ASP A 508 13.19 -14.82 0.80
N ALA A 509 12.70 -14.00 -0.14
CA ALA A 509 11.26 -13.87 -0.38
C ALA A 509 10.63 -15.07 -1.11
N VAL A 510 11.44 -15.90 -1.78
CA VAL A 510 10.97 -17.13 -2.45
C VAL A 510 11.27 -18.38 -1.63
N MET A 511 11.61 -18.26 -0.34
CA MET A 511 11.76 -19.42 0.54
C MET A 511 10.49 -20.29 0.52
N PRO A 512 10.60 -21.62 0.33
CA PRO A 512 11.80 -22.45 0.49
C PRO A 512 12.69 -22.60 -0.77
N TYR A 513 12.35 -21.96 -1.89
CA TYR A 513 13.10 -22.05 -3.14
C TYR A 513 14.43 -21.31 -3.07
N ARG A 514 15.49 -21.96 -3.52
CA ARG A 514 16.87 -21.48 -3.39
C ARG A 514 17.32 -20.77 -4.66
N VAL A 515 17.05 -19.48 -4.76
CA VAL A 515 17.58 -18.63 -5.84
C VAL A 515 18.67 -17.72 -5.29
N GLU A 516 19.86 -17.76 -5.90
CA GLU A 516 20.99 -16.89 -5.55
C GLU A 516 20.90 -15.59 -6.34
N ILE A 517 21.28 -14.47 -5.70
CA ILE A 517 21.35 -13.15 -6.32
C ILE A 517 22.65 -12.47 -5.92
N ASP A 518 23.21 -11.67 -6.83
CA ASP A 518 24.40 -10.88 -6.56
C ASP A 518 24.02 -9.46 -6.18
N LEU A 519 24.31 -9.03 -4.95
CA LEU A 519 23.94 -7.70 -4.42
C LEU A 519 25.16 -6.88 -4.03
N CYS A 520 25.29 -5.68 -4.58
CA CYS A 520 26.21 -4.66 -4.08
C CYS A 520 25.62 -3.97 -2.83
N ARG A 521 26.27 -4.11 -1.68
CA ARG A 521 25.82 -3.50 -0.42
C ARG A 521 25.92 -1.97 -0.39
N LEU A 522 26.88 -1.39 -1.12
CA LEU A 522 27.07 0.07 -1.15
C LEU A 522 26.10 0.76 -2.11
N CYS A 523 25.98 0.26 -3.33
CA CYS A 523 25.14 0.89 -4.36
C CYS A 523 23.69 0.40 -4.34
N GLY A 524 23.40 -0.72 -3.67
CA GLY A 524 22.08 -1.35 -3.70
C GLY A 524 21.72 -1.93 -5.08
N LEU A 525 22.68 -2.14 -5.97
CA LEU A 525 22.48 -2.77 -7.27
C LEU A 525 22.48 -4.29 -7.13
N ILE A 526 21.56 -4.95 -7.82
CA ILE A 526 21.41 -6.40 -7.87
C ILE A 526 21.61 -6.83 -9.31
N TRP A 527 22.48 -7.81 -9.52
CA TRP A 527 22.66 -8.46 -10.79
C TRP A 527 21.92 -9.80 -10.79
N PHE A 528 21.19 -10.03 -11.86
CA PHE A 528 20.51 -11.27 -12.19
C PHE A 528 21.14 -11.81 -13.46
N ASP A 529 21.58 -13.05 -13.42
CA ASP A 529 21.96 -13.77 -14.62
C ASP A 529 20.70 -14.03 -15.48
N ARG A 530 20.93 -14.55 -16.68
CA ARG A 530 19.87 -14.73 -17.66
C ARG A 530 18.71 -15.55 -17.09
N ASP A 531 17.50 -15.03 -17.23
CA ASP A 531 16.23 -15.64 -16.81
C ASP A 531 16.05 -15.76 -15.27
N GLU A 532 17.03 -15.37 -14.43
CA GLU A 532 16.92 -15.49 -12.96
C GLU A 532 15.85 -14.58 -12.34
N LEU A 533 15.72 -13.36 -12.86
CA LEU A 533 14.71 -12.42 -12.38
C LEU A 533 13.30 -12.96 -12.64
N GLU A 534 13.08 -13.48 -13.85
CA GLU A 534 11.81 -14.05 -14.29
C GLU A 534 11.48 -15.35 -13.56
N VAL A 535 12.50 -16.16 -13.21
CA VAL A 535 12.31 -17.32 -12.34
C VAL A 535 11.83 -16.90 -10.96
N ILE A 536 12.41 -15.84 -10.36
CA ILE A 536 11.97 -15.34 -9.05
C ILE A 536 10.52 -14.85 -9.13
N GLU A 537 10.17 -14.11 -10.19
CA GLU A 537 8.80 -13.65 -10.45
C GLU A 537 7.83 -14.84 -10.50
N TYR A 538 8.13 -15.85 -11.33
CA TYR A 538 7.32 -17.07 -11.48
C TYR A 538 7.19 -17.87 -10.16
N LEU A 539 8.30 -18.06 -9.44
CA LEU A 539 8.28 -18.78 -8.15
C LEU A 539 7.45 -18.03 -7.09
N THR A 540 7.47 -16.70 -7.13
CA THR A 540 6.68 -15.86 -6.21
C THR A 540 5.20 -15.89 -6.58
N GLU A 541 4.85 -15.96 -7.86
CA GLU A 541 3.47 -16.20 -8.32
C GLU A 541 2.96 -17.60 -7.93
N GLY A 542 3.75 -18.65 -8.18
CA GLY A 542 3.35 -20.03 -7.88
C GLY A 542 3.22 -20.32 -6.39
N SER A 543 4.14 -19.82 -5.56
CA SER A 543 4.05 -20.00 -4.08
C SER A 543 2.84 -19.32 -3.44
N ALA A 544 2.24 -18.34 -4.11
CA ALA A 544 1.02 -17.68 -3.63
C ALA A 544 -0.26 -18.50 -3.88
N LEU A 545 -0.20 -19.59 -4.66
CA LEU A 545 -1.31 -20.50 -4.92
C LEU A 545 -1.34 -21.70 -3.94
N ASP A 546 -0.23 -21.99 -3.27
CA ASP A 546 -0.06 -23.17 -2.42
C ASP A 546 -0.19 -22.90 -0.89
N TYR A 547 -0.56 -21.68 -0.48
CA TYR A 547 -0.70 -21.28 0.94
C TYR A 547 -2.05 -20.68 1.33
#